data_AF-A0A1H6G221-F1
#
_entry.id   AF-A0A1H6G221-F1
#
_cell.length_a   1.000
_cell.length_b   1.000
_cell.length_c   1.000
_cell.angle_alpha   90.00
_cell.angle_beta   90.00
_cell.angle_gamma   90.00
#
_symmetry.space_group_name_H-M   'P 1'
#
loop_
_entity.id
_entity.type
_entity.pdbx_description
1 polymer ?
#
loop_
_entity_poly.entity_id
_entity_poly.type
_entity_poly.pdbx_seq_one_letter_code
_entity_poly.pdbx_strand_id
1 'polypeptide(L)'
;MYAVVGCSECSNLWIIEGRSETTQCPRCGSRRGYEKRKKFVETEDASHARDVRASMLANRQGEGEAFARLDSYDELEETVSEGVVDDETYLEESGLDVEEVDAAGERDPRRPTRSGSKKEIVEQALENLERPTESEVIEYAGERGVSAKYVRDALEKLVRRGTVSESRGRYRRL
;
A
#
# COMPACT_ATOMS: atom_id res chain seq x y z
N MET A 1 -10.61 -8.47 0.81
CA MET A 1 -11.76 -8.47 1.74
C MET A 1 -11.30 -7.95 3.08
N TYR A 2 -12.03 -6.96 3.57
CA TYR A 2 -11.81 -6.21 4.80
C TYR A 2 -13.04 -6.33 5.67
N ALA A 3 -12.82 -6.44 6.99
CA ALA A 3 -13.90 -6.50 7.96
C ALA A 3 -13.65 -5.52 9.11
N VAL A 4 -14.64 -4.67 9.40
CA VAL A 4 -14.62 -3.84 10.62
C VAL A 4 -15.15 -4.67 11.76
N VAL A 5 -14.32 -4.88 12.79
CA VAL A 5 -14.64 -5.73 13.93
C VAL A 5 -14.54 -5.01 15.26
N GLY A 6 -15.23 -5.54 16.27
CA GLY A 6 -15.21 -5.04 17.64
C GLY A 6 -14.69 -6.05 18.67
N CYS A 7 -14.03 -5.53 19.70
CA CYS A 7 -13.65 -6.32 20.87
C CYS A 7 -14.82 -6.38 21.85
N SER A 8 -15.22 -7.57 22.26
CA SER A 8 -16.22 -7.77 23.33
C SER A 8 -15.77 -7.27 24.70
N GLU A 9 -14.44 -7.24 24.95
CA GLU A 9 -13.89 -6.94 26.27
C GLU A 9 -13.66 -5.44 26.50
N CYS A 10 -13.27 -4.70 25.47
CA CYS A 10 -12.88 -3.28 25.60
C CYS A 10 -13.50 -2.36 24.54
N SER A 11 -14.43 -2.88 23.74
CA SER A 11 -15.18 -2.14 22.71
C SER A 11 -14.33 -1.45 21.62
N ASN A 12 -13.04 -1.79 21.54
CA ASN A 12 -12.15 -1.29 20.51
C ASN A 12 -12.62 -1.74 19.12
N LEU A 13 -12.57 -0.83 18.15
CA LEU A 13 -12.90 -1.08 16.73
C LEU A 13 -11.64 -1.07 15.88
N TRP A 14 -11.47 -2.04 15.00
CA TRP A 14 -10.35 -2.10 14.04
C TRP A 14 -10.73 -2.86 12.77
N ILE A 15 -9.88 -2.80 11.75
CA ILE A 15 -10.06 -3.45 10.46
C ILE A 15 -9.17 -4.69 10.40
N ILE A 16 -9.70 -5.78 9.88
CA ILE A 16 -8.93 -6.99 9.55
C ILE A 16 -8.91 -7.12 8.03
N GLU A 17 -7.71 -7.37 7.50
CA GLU A 17 -7.50 -7.74 6.11
C GLU A 17 -7.33 -9.26 6.00
N GLY A 18 -8.07 -9.88 5.07
CA GLY A 18 -7.89 -11.29 4.74
C GLY A 18 -8.67 -12.27 5.63
N ARG A 19 -8.20 -13.52 5.68
CA ARG A 19 -8.93 -14.69 6.22
C ARG A 19 -8.23 -15.35 7.40
N SER A 20 -7.60 -14.56 8.27
CA SER A 20 -6.94 -15.09 9.47
C SER A 20 -7.94 -15.88 10.32
N GLU A 21 -7.62 -17.11 10.71
CA GLU A 21 -8.51 -17.92 11.56
C GLU A 21 -8.70 -17.31 12.95
N THR A 22 -7.69 -16.59 13.45
CA THR A 22 -7.71 -15.94 14.76
C THR A 22 -7.29 -14.49 14.69
N THR A 23 -7.85 -13.68 15.60
CA THR A 23 -7.68 -12.23 15.63
C THR A 23 -7.38 -11.78 17.05
N GLN A 24 -6.43 -10.87 17.19
CA GLN A 24 -6.06 -10.27 18.48
C GLN A 24 -6.53 -8.82 18.52
N CYS A 25 -7.17 -8.42 19.63
CA CYS A 25 -7.52 -7.02 19.84
C CYS A 25 -6.22 -6.20 20.00
N PRO A 26 -6.00 -5.15 19.20
CA PRO A 26 -4.78 -4.35 19.28
C PRO A 26 -4.71 -3.48 20.55
N ARG A 27 -5.84 -3.28 21.25
CA ARG A 27 -5.91 -2.47 22.48
C ARG A 27 -5.66 -3.28 23.75
N CYS A 28 -6.36 -4.40 23.94
CA CYS A 28 -6.32 -5.19 25.18
C CYS A 28 -5.68 -6.58 25.01
N GLY A 29 -5.26 -6.96 23.80
CA GLY A 29 -4.60 -8.23 23.54
C GLY A 29 -5.52 -9.47 23.54
N SER A 30 -6.82 -9.33 23.78
CA SER A 30 -7.75 -10.48 23.79
C SER A 30 -7.83 -11.17 22.43
N ARG A 31 -7.69 -12.51 22.43
CA ARG A 31 -7.73 -13.35 21.22
C ARG A 31 -9.08 -14.05 21.06
N ARG A 32 -9.62 -14.09 19.84
CA ARG A 32 -10.78 -14.91 19.45
C ARG A 32 -10.67 -15.33 17.99
N GLY A 33 -11.33 -16.44 17.64
CA GLY A 33 -11.52 -16.86 16.24
C GLY A 33 -12.23 -15.79 15.43
N TYR A 34 -11.84 -15.63 14.15
CA TYR A 34 -12.41 -14.64 13.25
C TYR A 34 -13.92 -14.86 13.05
N GLU A 35 -14.36 -16.11 12.89
CA GLU A 35 -15.80 -16.41 12.78
C GLU A 35 -16.60 -15.91 14.00
N LYS A 36 -16.00 -15.93 15.19
CA LYS A 36 -16.64 -15.52 16.46
C LYS A 36 -16.55 -14.02 16.75
N ARG A 37 -15.88 -13.23 15.90
CA ARG A 37 -15.85 -11.76 16.05
C ARG A 37 -17.13 -11.16 15.50
N LYS A 38 -17.63 -10.13 16.18
CA LYS A 38 -18.70 -9.29 15.67
C LYS A 38 -18.15 -8.49 14.50
N LYS A 39 -18.60 -8.79 13.28
CA LYS A 39 -18.36 -7.97 12.08
C LYS A 39 -19.46 -6.93 11.96
N PHE A 40 -19.08 -5.68 11.79
CA PHE A 40 -20.02 -4.58 11.56
C PHE A 40 -20.22 -4.33 10.07
N VAL A 41 -19.16 -4.51 9.28
CA VAL A 41 -19.19 -4.54 7.81
C VAL A 41 -18.15 -5.53 7.32
N GLU A 42 -18.43 -6.17 6.19
CA GLU A 42 -17.47 -6.91 5.38
C GLU A 42 -17.54 -6.34 3.96
N THR A 43 -16.41 -5.98 3.39
CA THR A 43 -16.32 -5.32 2.07
C THR A 43 -15.05 -5.74 1.35
N GLU A 44 -15.01 -5.59 0.03
CA GLU A 44 -13.78 -5.79 -0.75
C GLU A 44 -12.93 -4.52 -0.83
N ASP A 45 -13.52 -3.37 -0.51
CA ASP A 45 -12.91 -2.05 -0.54
C ASP A 45 -12.34 -1.66 0.84
N ALA A 46 -11.03 -1.39 0.87
CA ALA A 46 -10.33 -0.99 2.09
C ALA A 46 -10.82 0.36 2.61
N SER A 47 -11.11 1.30 1.72
CA SER A 47 -11.47 2.67 2.03
C SER A 47 -12.89 2.74 2.58
N HIS A 48 -13.82 1.99 1.97
CA HIS A 48 -15.14 1.78 2.58
C HIS A 48 -15.07 1.22 4.01
N ALA A 49 -14.15 0.27 4.29
CA ALA A 49 -13.95 -0.23 5.65
C ALA A 49 -13.39 0.84 6.60
N ARG A 50 -12.54 1.76 6.12
CA ARG A 50 -12.06 2.91 6.89
C ARG A 50 -13.19 3.88 7.22
N ASP A 51 -14.02 4.23 6.25
CA ASP A 51 -15.18 5.11 6.42
C ASP A 51 -16.18 4.58 7.43
N VAL A 52 -16.55 3.30 7.32
CA VAL A 52 -17.48 2.69 8.28
C VAL A 52 -16.91 2.71 9.69
N ARG A 53 -15.62 2.38 9.86
CA ARG A 53 -14.97 2.45 11.18
C ARG A 53 -14.95 3.89 11.71
N ALA A 54 -14.65 4.88 10.87
CA ALA A 54 -14.59 6.28 11.25
C ALA A 54 -15.99 6.80 11.65
N SER A 55 -17.02 6.52 10.86
CA SER A 55 -18.42 6.82 11.16
C SER A 55 -18.85 6.24 12.51
N MET A 56 -18.51 4.98 12.79
CA MET A 56 -18.84 4.35 14.07
C MET A 56 -18.14 5.01 15.27
N LEU A 57 -16.89 5.47 15.09
CA LEU A 57 -16.14 6.18 16.13
C LEU A 57 -16.68 7.61 16.33
N ALA A 58 -17.07 8.30 15.26
CA ALA A 58 -17.70 9.61 15.33
C ALA A 58 -19.04 9.54 16.06
N ASN A 59 -19.91 8.61 15.67
CA ASN A 59 -21.19 8.38 16.34
C ASN A 59 -21.02 8.05 17.84
N ARG A 60 -19.98 7.31 18.21
CA ARG A 60 -19.67 7.02 19.62
C ARG A 60 -19.31 8.27 20.44
N GLN A 61 -18.79 9.30 19.78
CA GLN A 61 -18.38 10.56 20.41
C GLN A 61 -19.44 11.66 20.25
N GLY A 62 -20.58 11.39 19.60
CA GLY A 62 -21.61 12.39 19.31
C GLY A 62 -21.33 13.24 18.06
N GLU A 63 -20.25 12.94 17.32
CA GLU A 63 -19.79 13.71 16.16
C GLU A 63 -20.31 13.15 14.82
N GLY A 64 -21.42 12.40 14.85
CA GLY A 64 -21.96 11.73 13.65
C GLY A 64 -22.36 12.70 12.54
N GLU A 65 -22.96 13.84 12.90
CA GLU A 65 -23.35 14.89 11.94
C GLU A 65 -22.13 15.63 11.36
N ALA A 66 -21.07 15.79 12.14
CA ALA A 66 -19.82 16.36 11.64
C ALA A 66 -19.16 15.41 10.64
N PHE A 67 -19.11 14.11 10.96
CA PHE A 67 -18.57 13.10 10.05
C PHE A 67 -19.38 12.99 8.75
N ALA A 68 -20.71 13.06 8.81
CA ALA A 68 -21.57 12.95 7.63
C ALA A 68 -21.39 14.11 6.61
N ARG A 69 -20.70 15.19 7.00
CA ARG A 69 -20.35 16.31 6.12
C ARG A 69 -18.97 16.17 5.49
N LEU A 70 -18.18 15.18 5.90
CA LEU A 70 -16.90 14.88 5.29
C LEU A 70 -17.11 14.04 4.04
N ASP A 71 -16.22 14.22 3.08
CA ASP A 71 -16.13 13.37 1.90
C ASP A 71 -15.64 11.96 2.28
N SER A 72 -15.74 11.03 1.34
CA SER A 72 -15.28 9.65 1.56
C SER A 72 -13.76 9.59 1.78
N TYR A 73 -13.27 8.51 2.37
CA TYR A 73 -11.84 8.36 2.67
C TYR A 73 -10.95 8.56 1.43
N ASP A 74 -11.36 8.04 0.27
CA ASP A 74 -10.60 8.16 -0.98
C ASP A 74 -10.60 9.59 -1.52
N GLU A 75 -11.73 10.29 -1.47
CA GLU A 75 -11.82 11.70 -1.90
C GLU A 75 -10.99 12.63 -0.98
N LEU A 76 -10.94 12.31 0.32
CA LEU A 76 -10.07 13.02 1.26
C LEU A 76 -8.58 12.77 0.96
N GLU A 77 -8.20 11.57 0.51
CA GLU A 77 -6.83 11.26 0.11
C GLU A 77 -6.40 12.05 -1.14
N GLU A 78 -7.30 12.17 -2.13
CA GLU A 78 -7.09 13.00 -3.32
C GLU A 78 -6.91 14.47 -2.93
N THR A 79 -7.80 15.01 -2.08
CA THR A 79 -7.73 16.40 -1.59
C THR A 79 -6.41 16.69 -0.85
N VAL A 80 -5.95 15.76 0.00
CA VAL A 80 -4.66 15.91 0.70
C VAL A 80 -3.49 15.88 -0.28
N SER A 81 -3.56 15.03 -1.31
CA SER A 81 -2.50 14.91 -2.31
C SER A 81 -2.36 16.16 -3.18
N GLU A 82 -3.46 16.87 -3.44
CA GLU A 82 -3.46 18.14 -4.19
C GLU A 82 -3.07 19.35 -3.33
N GLY A 83 -3.34 19.29 -2.02
CA GLY A 83 -3.15 20.41 -1.09
C GLY A 83 -1.75 20.53 -0.48
N VAL A 84 -0.81 19.67 -0.85
CA VAL A 84 0.58 19.71 -0.35
C VAL A 84 1.48 20.48 -1.31
N VAL A 85 2.44 21.20 -0.73
CA VAL A 85 3.55 21.78 -1.50
C VAL A 85 4.40 20.61 -1.98
N ASP A 86 4.60 20.50 -3.29
CA ASP A 86 5.46 19.47 -3.86
C ASP A 86 6.93 19.66 -3.45
N ASP A 87 7.72 18.59 -3.55
CA ASP A 87 9.11 18.59 -3.10
C ASP A 87 9.96 19.67 -3.80
N GLU A 88 9.72 19.94 -5.08
CA GLU A 88 10.43 20.97 -5.85
C GLU A 88 10.12 22.36 -5.30
N THR A 89 8.83 22.71 -5.22
CA THR A 89 8.38 23.98 -4.65
C THR A 89 8.87 24.16 -3.21
N TYR A 90 8.83 23.11 -2.38
CA TYR A 90 9.32 23.17 -1.01
C TYR A 90 10.82 23.47 -0.93
N LEU A 91 11.63 22.85 -1.79
CA LEU A 91 13.07 23.06 -1.85
C LEU A 91 13.42 24.46 -2.36
N GLU A 92 12.74 24.94 -3.40
CA GLU A 92 12.90 26.30 -3.92
C GLU A 92 12.55 27.37 -2.88
N GLU A 93 11.39 27.24 -2.22
CA GLU A 93 10.98 28.16 -1.14
C GLU A 93 11.91 28.10 0.08
N SER A 94 12.57 26.95 0.29
CA SER A 94 13.62 26.79 1.29
C SER A 94 14.97 27.39 0.88
N GLY A 95 15.06 27.99 -0.32
CA GLY A 95 16.27 28.61 -0.86
C GLY A 95 17.31 27.61 -1.34
N LEU A 96 16.90 26.38 -1.66
CA LEU A 96 17.75 25.33 -2.20
C LEU A 96 17.62 25.28 -3.72
N ASP A 97 18.74 25.02 -4.40
CA ASP A 97 18.76 24.75 -5.83
C ASP A 97 18.33 23.29 -6.07
N VAL A 98 17.15 23.11 -6.65
CA VAL A 98 16.56 21.79 -6.88
C VAL A 98 17.42 20.95 -7.81
N GLU A 99 17.98 21.54 -8.86
CA GLU A 99 18.85 20.84 -9.81
C GLU A 99 20.15 20.37 -9.12
N GLU A 100 20.72 21.20 -8.24
CA GLU A 100 21.92 20.84 -7.48
C GLU A 100 21.64 19.72 -6.46
N VAL A 101 20.52 19.80 -5.74
CA VAL A 101 20.08 18.77 -4.77
C VAL A 101 19.84 17.45 -5.48
N ASP A 102 19.16 17.49 -6.61
CA ASP A 102 18.90 16.33 -7.47
C ASP A 102 20.20 15.69 -7.95
N ALA A 103 21.11 16.49 -8.51
CA ALA A 103 22.42 16.02 -8.95
C ALA A 103 23.28 15.50 -7.79
N ALA A 104 23.13 16.02 -6.58
CA ALA A 104 23.80 15.51 -5.39
C ALA A 104 23.27 14.10 -5.01
N GLY A 105 21.96 13.89 -5.11
CA GLY A 105 21.33 12.57 -4.92
C GLY A 105 21.82 11.53 -5.93
N GLU A 106 22.03 11.92 -7.18
CA GLU A 106 22.59 11.03 -8.22
C GLU A 106 24.06 10.64 -7.97
N ARG A 107 24.83 11.54 -7.36
CA ARG A 107 26.25 11.34 -7.03
C ARG A 107 26.47 10.51 -5.77
N ASP A 108 25.46 10.34 -4.91
CA ASP A 108 25.57 9.52 -3.71
C ASP A 108 25.74 8.03 -4.10
N PRO A 109 26.85 7.35 -3.74
CA PRO A 109 27.02 5.93 -3.99
C PRO A 109 26.01 5.05 -3.24
N ARG A 110 25.27 5.59 -2.27
CA ARG A 110 24.12 4.96 -1.60
C ARG A 110 22.79 5.17 -2.34
N ARG A 111 22.81 5.89 -3.47
CA ARG A 111 21.75 6.15 -4.46
C ARG A 111 20.32 5.97 -3.92
N PRO A 112 19.58 7.04 -3.59
CA PRO A 112 18.12 6.93 -3.54
C PRO A 112 17.65 6.50 -4.93
N THR A 113 17.04 5.32 -5.03
CA THR A 113 16.47 4.87 -6.30
C THR A 113 15.22 5.71 -6.55
N ARG A 114 15.32 6.73 -7.41
CA ARG A 114 14.12 7.40 -7.98
C ARG A 114 13.17 6.43 -8.69
N SER A 115 13.60 5.19 -8.90
CA SER A 115 12.85 4.07 -9.47
C SER A 115 12.22 3.13 -8.44
N GLY A 116 12.26 3.47 -7.14
CA GLY A 116 11.76 2.60 -6.07
C GLY A 116 12.74 1.49 -5.67
N SER A 117 12.42 0.74 -4.62
CA SER A 117 13.15 -0.44 -4.16
C SER A 117 13.38 -1.45 -5.29
N LYS A 118 14.39 -2.33 -5.17
CA LYS A 118 14.63 -3.40 -6.17
C LYS A 118 13.38 -4.24 -6.47
N LYS A 119 12.46 -4.35 -5.50
CA LYS A 119 11.17 -5.01 -5.66
C LYS A 119 10.20 -4.16 -6.49
N GLU A 120 10.07 -2.87 -6.19
CA GLU A 120 9.24 -1.93 -6.95
C GLU A 120 9.68 -1.85 -8.41
N ILE A 121 10.99 -1.88 -8.70
CA ILE A 121 11.51 -1.92 -10.08
C ILE A 121 11.03 -3.17 -10.84
N VAL A 122 10.99 -4.34 -10.17
CA VAL A 122 10.49 -5.59 -10.76
C VAL A 122 8.96 -5.52 -10.95
N GLU A 123 8.25 -4.92 -10.00
CA GLU A 123 6.79 -4.74 -10.07
C GLU A 123 6.40 -3.75 -11.18
N GLN A 124 7.15 -2.66 -11.36
CA GLN A 124 7.00 -1.71 -12.46
C GLN A 124 7.28 -2.37 -13.82
N ALA A 125 8.28 -3.26 -13.91
CA ALA A 125 8.54 -4.01 -15.14
C ALA A 125 7.32 -4.87 -15.53
N LEU A 126 6.64 -5.47 -14.55
CA LEU A 126 5.45 -6.30 -14.76
C LEU A 126 4.18 -5.49 -15.05
N GLU A 127 4.14 -4.21 -14.68
CA GLU A 127 3.05 -3.28 -15.01
C GLU A 127 3.24 -2.66 -16.41
N ASN A 128 4.47 -2.24 -16.73
CA ASN A 128 4.78 -1.51 -17.95
C ASN A 128 4.95 -2.41 -19.18
N LEU A 129 5.37 -3.67 -18.98
CA LEU A 129 5.54 -4.62 -20.07
C LEU A 129 4.30 -5.51 -20.19
N GLU A 130 3.77 -5.66 -21.40
CA GLU A 130 2.63 -6.53 -21.65
C GLU A 130 3.08 -8.00 -21.72
N ARG A 131 2.82 -8.74 -20.65
CA ARG A 131 3.12 -10.18 -20.53
C ARG A 131 4.61 -10.51 -20.77
N PRO A 132 5.54 -9.93 -19.99
CA PRO A 132 6.97 -10.07 -20.26
C PRO A 132 7.47 -11.47 -19.93
N THR A 133 8.57 -11.84 -20.58
CA THR A 133 9.46 -12.93 -20.20
C THR A 133 10.33 -12.56 -19.02
N GLU A 134 10.93 -13.57 -18.39
CA GLU A 134 11.98 -13.35 -17.40
C GLU A 134 13.12 -12.48 -17.95
N SER A 135 13.55 -12.73 -19.19
CA SER A 135 14.62 -11.98 -19.83
C SER A 135 14.28 -10.51 -20.02
N GLU A 136 13.05 -10.20 -20.46
CA GLU A 136 12.57 -8.81 -20.63
C GLU A 136 12.48 -8.08 -19.28
N VAL A 137 12.07 -8.77 -18.21
CA VAL A 137 12.09 -8.19 -16.85
C VAL A 137 13.53 -7.98 -16.35
N ILE A 138 14.44 -8.91 -16.63
CA ILE A 138 15.86 -8.79 -16.27
C ILE A 138 16.50 -7.59 -16.99
N GLU A 139 16.20 -7.42 -18.27
CA GLU A 139 16.69 -6.30 -19.07
C GLU A 139 16.20 -4.96 -18.52
N TYR A 140 14.88 -4.82 -18.33
CA TYR A 140 14.27 -3.62 -17.76
C TYR A 140 14.84 -3.25 -16.38
N ALA A 141 14.96 -4.25 -15.50
CA ALA A 141 15.47 -4.03 -14.14
C ALA A 141 17.00 -3.83 -14.12
N GLY A 142 17.72 -4.41 -15.08
CA GLY A 142 19.16 -4.28 -15.26
C GLY A 142 19.58 -2.85 -15.61
N GLU A 143 18.85 -2.19 -16.52
CA GLU A 143 19.01 -0.76 -16.83
C GLU A 143 18.89 0.13 -15.58
N ARG A 144 18.15 -0.35 -14.58
CA ARG A 144 17.87 0.35 -13.30
C ARG A 144 18.74 -0.17 -12.15
N GLY A 145 19.74 -1.00 -12.44
CA GLY A 145 20.75 -1.46 -11.47
C GLY A 145 20.34 -2.67 -10.62
N VAL A 146 19.31 -3.41 -11.02
CA VAL A 146 18.90 -4.66 -10.36
C VAL A 146 19.60 -5.86 -11.00
N SER A 147 20.16 -6.75 -10.19
CA SER A 147 20.85 -7.93 -10.71
C SER A 147 19.86 -8.99 -11.22
N ALA A 148 20.22 -9.68 -12.30
CA ALA A 148 19.41 -10.78 -12.86
C ALA A 148 19.10 -11.89 -11.84
N LYS A 149 19.99 -12.13 -10.87
CA LYS A 149 19.74 -13.06 -9.75
C LYS A 149 18.58 -12.57 -8.89
N TYR A 150 18.57 -11.30 -8.50
CA TYR A 150 17.51 -10.74 -7.67
C TYR A 150 16.16 -10.80 -8.39
N VAL A 151 16.12 -10.46 -9.69
CA VAL A 151 14.89 -10.50 -10.49
C VAL A 151 14.26 -11.90 -10.50
N ARG A 152 15.06 -12.95 -10.72
CA ARG A 152 14.59 -14.34 -10.67
C ARG A 152 14.01 -14.71 -9.31
N ASP A 153 14.74 -14.42 -8.24
CA ASP A 153 14.29 -14.68 -6.87
C ASP A 153 12.99 -13.90 -6.54
N ALA A 154 12.84 -12.69 -7.08
CA ALA A 154 11.65 -11.86 -6.89
C ALA A 154 10.44 -12.41 -7.65
N LEU A 155 10.60 -12.76 -8.94
CA LEU A 155 9.54 -13.36 -9.76
C LEU A 155 9.05 -14.68 -9.15
N GLU A 156 9.96 -15.55 -8.70
CA GLU A 156 9.60 -16.80 -8.03
C GLU A 156 8.76 -16.54 -6.77
N LYS A 157 9.14 -15.55 -5.96
CA LYS A 157 8.38 -15.16 -4.76
C LYS A 157 7.02 -14.59 -5.10
N LEU A 158 6.90 -13.75 -6.13
CA LEU A 158 5.64 -13.15 -6.55
C LEU A 158 4.66 -14.19 -7.09
N VAL A 159 5.16 -15.17 -7.85
CA VAL A 159 4.37 -16.33 -8.30
C VAL A 159 3.90 -17.18 -7.13
N ARG A 160 4.80 -17.51 -6.19
CA ARG A 160 4.44 -18.27 -4.98
C ARG A 160 3.38 -17.60 -4.12
N ARG A 161 3.35 -16.27 -4.11
CA ARG A 161 2.36 -15.47 -3.35
C ARG A 161 1.04 -15.27 -4.09
N GLY A 162 0.96 -15.67 -5.36
CA GLY A 162 -0.22 -15.46 -6.19
C GLY A 162 -0.44 -14.01 -6.63
N THR A 163 0.58 -13.16 -6.54
CA THR A 163 0.53 -11.75 -7.02
C THR A 163 0.80 -11.67 -8.53
N VAL A 164 1.52 -12.66 -9.06
CA VAL A 164 1.85 -12.79 -10.49
C VAL A 164 1.57 -14.22 -10.91
N SER A 165 0.98 -14.39 -12.09
CA SER A 165 0.87 -15.68 -12.76
C SER A 165 2.00 -15.85 -13.76
N GLU A 166 2.61 -17.03 -13.78
CA GLU A 166 3.53 -17.44 -14.84
C GLU A 166 2.85 -18.50 -15.70
N SER A 167 2.88 -18.30 -17.02
CA SER A 167 2.39 -19.28 -17.98
C SER A 167 3.27 -19.28 -19.22
N ARG A 168 3.97 -20.39 -19.45
CA ARG A 168 4.83 -20.64 -20.63
C ARG A 168 5.99 -19.63 -20.74
N GLY A 169 6.62 -19.31 -19.62
CA GLY A 169 7.71 -18.36 -19.51
C GLY A 169 7.28 -16.89 -19.65
N ARG A 170 5.98 -16.59 -19.53
CA ARG A 170 5.43 -15.23 -19.56
C ARG A 170 4.75 -14.92 -18.23
N TYR A 171 5.04 -13.74 -17.69
CA TYR A 171 4.50 -13.27 -16.43
C TYR A 171 3.31 -12.34 -16.67
N ARG A 172 2.28 -12.43 -15.84
CA ARG A 172 1.15 -11.50 -15.84
C ARG A 172 0.73 -11.23 -14.41
N ARG A 173 0.63 -9.95 -14.04
CA ARG A 173 0.10 -9.54 -12.73
C ARG A 173 -1.36 -9.95 -12.58
N LEU A 174 -1.71 -10.49 -11.41
CA LEU A 174 -3.06 -10.93 -11.07
C LEU A 174 -3.83 -9.84 -10.32
#